data_AF-A0A0V1MPS6-F1
#
_entry.id   AF-A0A0V1MPS6-F1
#
_cell.length_a   1.000
_cell.length_b   1.000
_cell.length_c   1.000
_cell.angle_alpha   90.00
_cell.angle_beta   90.00
_cell.angle_gamma   90.00
#
_symmetry.space_group_name_H-M   'P 1'
#
loop_
_entity.id
_entity.type
_entity.pdbx_description
1 polymer ?
#
loop_
_entity_poly.entity_id
_entity_poly.type
_entity_poly.pdbx_seq_one_letter_code
_entity_poly.pdbx_strand_id
1 'polypeptide(L)'
;MYWSNDFRVEAISNRMSDNRFTEMLRFCDFNDNNKVVVDRSDPSFDRWFKIRPVLQLFLTACKSVKSEEKQSIDESIIPYKGHCRQRQYVPQNPRNGVLKCLPIAAHSTKEATAANKPSEVVLKLCESLLAHKNHKLREARLEDDATLQRQGRGAFTQLTDQTKGVSAVKWFDNKAVLLSSTFSCTQPVVKKKRWDHHPKTHIEVPAPAIIHEYNQHMDGVDLSNMLTRLYRIEHKSRKWYRRVFFWEFGAATTNAWLLYRRHQTFAAGTSKTLDLLAFTASISSSLCLAEKLVELSRRGRRHQQVL
;
A
#
# COMPACT_ATOMS: atom_id res chain seq x y z
N MET A 1 26.80 10.88 6.76
CA MET A 1 26.36 11.62 5.55
C MET A 1 25.89 13.01 5.96
N TYR A 2 24.73 13.19 6.61
CA TYR A 2 24.21 14.54 6.97
C TYR A 2 25.01 15.32 8.02
N TRP A 3 25.74 14.62 8.90
CA TRP A 3 26.63 15.21 9.92
C TRP A 3 28.11 15.24 9.49
N SER A 4 28.41 14.76 8.28
CA SER A 4 29.77 14.86 7.71
C SER A 4 30.05 16.31 7.34
N ASN A 5 31.31 16.74 7.38
CA ASN A 5 31.68 18.08 6.91
C ASN A 5 31.38 18.25 5.41
N ASP A 6 31.72 17.25 4.60
CA ASP A 6 31.59 17.34 3.13
C ASP A 6 30.13 17.29 2.61
N PHE A 7 29.21 16.77 3.42
CA PHE A 7 27.79 16.58 3.05
C PHE A 7 26.86 17.12 4.13
N ARG A 8 27.30 18.16 4.83
CA ARG A 8 26.58 18.72 5.97
C ARG A 8 25.24 19.28 5.51
N VAL A 9 24.17 18.86 6.17
CA VAL A 9 22.85 19.47 6.00
C VAL A 9 22.53 20.21 7.27
N GLU A 10 22.70 21.52 7.26
CA GLU A 10 22.62 22.38 8.45
C GLU A 10 21.30 22.24 9.21
N ALA A 11 20.18 22.16 8.48
CA ALA A 11 18.85 21.96 9.06
C ALA A 11 18.74 20.68 9.92
N ILE A 12 19.54 19.64 9.63
CA ILE A 12 19.58 18.39 10.37
C ILE A 12 20.69 18.44 11.43
N SER A 13 21.91 18.81 11.01
CA SER A 13 23.09 18.75 11.87
C SER A 13 23.06 19.72 13.04
N ASN A 14 22.41 20.87 12.87
CA ASN A 14 22.28 21.87 13.93
C ASN A 14 21.17 21.49 14.93
N ARG A 15 20.24 20.61 14.53
CA ARG A 15 19.09 20.24 15.37
C ARG A 15 19.40 19.11 16.36
N MET A 16 20.22 18.15 15.96
CA MET A 16 20.67 17.05 16.82
C MET A 16 22.00 16.49 16.35
N SER A 17 22.77 15.85 17.23
CA SER A 17 23.98 15.12 16.83
C SER A 17 23.66 13.74 16.27
N ASP A 18 24.56 13.19 15.45
CA ASP A 18 24.45 11.83 14.90
C ASP A 18 24.32 10.76 16.00
N ASN A 19 25.12 10.90 17.08
CA ASN A 19 25.04 10.01 18.24
C ASN A 19 23.66 10.05 18.91
N ARG A 20 23.09 11.25 19.08
CA ARG A 20 21.76 11.41 19.67
C ARG A 20 20.69 10.80 18.76
N PHE A 21 20.80 11.01 17.44
CA PHE A 21 19.87 10.42 16.47
C PHE A 21 19.92 8.90 16.51
N THR A 22 21.12 8.33 16.51
CA THR A 22 21.33 6.88 16.58
C THR A 22 20.79 6.28 17.88
N GLU A 23 21.02 6.93 19.03
CA GLU A 23 20.50 6.50 20.33
C GLU A 23 18.96 6.59 20.39
N MET A 24 18.37 7.69 19.93
CA MET A 24 16.90 7.82 19.85
C MET A 24 16.30 6.71 18.99
N LEU A 25 16.91 6.42 17.84
CA LEU A 25 16.48 5.34 16.96
C LEU A 25 16.66 3.94 17.57
N ARG A 26 17.67 3.74 18.42
CA ARG A 26 17.93 2.47 19.12
C ARG A 26 16.83 2.15 20.13
N PHE A 27 16.39 3.16 20.89
CA PHE A 27 15.38 3.04 21.95
C PHE A 27 13.96 3.43 21.50
N CYS A 28 13.76 3.67 20.20
CA CYS A 28 12.45 3.94 19.64
C CYS A 28 11.57 2.68 19.67
N ASP A 29 10.57 2.70 20.56
CA ASP A 29 9.49 1.73 20.68
C ASP A 29 8.15 2.46 20.56
N PHE A 30 7.14 1.77 20.03
CA PHE A 30 5.83 2.37 19.71
C PHE A 30 4.67 1.80 20.54
N ASN A 31 4.97 0.94 21.51
CA ASN A 31 3.99 0.41 22.45
C ASN A 31 4.67 0.04 23.78
N ASP A 32 3.88 -0.07 24.85
CA ASP A 32 4.35 -0.44 26.17
C ASP A 32 4.78 -1.92 26.21
N ASN A 33 6.09 -2.15 26.26
CA ASN A 33 6.66 -3.48 26.25
C ASN A 33 6.30 -4.32 27.48
N ASN A 34 5.84 -3.71 28.58
CA ASN A 34 5.41 -4.42 29.79
C ASN A 34 4.04 -5.10 29.62
N LYS A 35 3.28 -4.72 28.59
CA LYS A 35 1.94 -5.27 28.29
C LYS A 35 1.97 -6.33 27.18
N VAL A 36 3.15 -6.80 26.80
CA VAL A 36 3.27 -7.79 25.72
C VAL A 36 2.75 -9.15 26.18
N VAL A 37 1.71 -9.63 25.51
CA VAL A 37 1.22 -11.00 25.69
C VAL A 37 2.10 -11.93 24.86
N VAL A 38 2.79 -12.86 25.52
CA VAL A 38 3.72 -13.81 24.88
C VAL A 38 3.03 -15.12 24.52
N ASP A 39 2.05 -15.54 25.33
CA ASP A 39 1.26 -16.72 25.04
C ASP A 39 0.40 -16.50 23.79
N ARG A 40 0.39 -17.49 22.91
CA ARG A 40 -0.30 -17.45 21.62
C ARG A 40 -1.72 -17.99 21.69
N SER A 41 -2.03 -18.79 22.71
CA SER A 41 -3.40 -19.23 22.97
C SER A 41 -4.25 -18.10 23.55
N ASP A 42 -3.62 -17.10 24.15
CA ASP A 42 -4.33 -15.95 24.70
C ASP A 42 -5.06 -15.17 23.60
N PRO A 43 -6.38 -14.92 23.72
CA PRO A 43 -7.15 -14.12 22.78
C PRO A 43 -6.60 -12.69 22.58
N SER A 44 -5.87 -12.18 23.56
CA SER A 44 -5.22 -10.86 23.56
C SER A 44 -3.87 -10.85 22.85
N PHE A 45 -3.39 -12.02 22.38
CA PHE A 45 -2.14 -12.12 21.64
C PHE A 45 -2.20 -11.34 20.33
N ASP A 46 -1.43 -10.25 20.26
CA ASP A 46 -1.30 -9.45 19.06
C ASP A 46 0.07 -9.59 18.42
N ARG A 47 0.10 -10.18 17.22
CA ARG A 47 1.29 -10.34 16.41
C ARG A 47 1.94 -8.99 16.04
N TRP A 48 1.19 -7.90 15.99
CA TRP A 48 1.71 -6.56 15.66
C TRP A 48 1.78 -5.62 16.85
N PHE A 49 1.68 -6.15 18.07
CA PHE A 49 1.65 -5.39 19.32
C PHE A 49 2.67 -4.25 19.36
N LYS A 50 3.92 -4.50 18.93
CA LYS A 50 5.03 -3.52 18.95
C LYS A 50 4.80 -2.24 18.13
N ILE A 51 3.87 -2.25 17.17
CA ILE A 51 3.57 -1.11 16.28
C ILE A 51 2.06 -0.84 16.16
N ARG A 52 1.23 -1.62 16.86
CA ARG A 52 -0.24 -1.54 16.82
C ARG A 52 -0.79 -0.11 16.99
N PRO A 53 -0.30 0.73 17.93
CA PRO A 53 -0.82 2.09 18.07
C PRO A 53 -0.57 2.97 16.83
N VAL A 54 0.58 2.83 16.18
CA VAL A 54 0.93 3.59 14.98
C VAL A 54 0.09 3.14 13.79
N LEU A 55 -0.06 1.82 13.61
CA LEU A 55 -0.95 1.26 12.60
C LEU A 55 -2.37 1.81 12.78
N GLN A 56 -2.89 1.79 14.01
CA GLN A 56 -4.23 2.28 14.28
C GLN A 56 -4.36 3.77 13.95
N LEU A 57 -3.36 4.59 14.30
CA LEU A 57 -3.33 6.00 13.96
C LEU A 57 -3.36 6.22 12.44
N PHE A 58 -2.51 5.51 11.70
CA PHE A 58 -2.45 5.57 10.24
C PHE A 58 -3.78 5.16 9.60
N LEU A 59 -4.38 4.08 10.09
CA LEU A 59 -5.69 3.60 9.61
C LEU A 59 -6.81 4.58 9.91
N THR A 60 -6.86 5.13 11.11
CA THR A 60 -7.86 6.14 11.48
C THR A 60 -7.74 7.38 10.59
N ALA A 61 -6.52 7.86 10.33
CA ALA A 61 -6.27 8.99 9.42
C ALA A 61 -6.65 8.66 7.97
N CYS A 62 -6.40 7.44 7.50
CA CYS A 62 -6.84 7.03 6.16
C CYS A 62 -8.37 6.98 6.06
N LYS A 63 -9.05 6.50 7.11
CA LYS A 63 -10.52 6.39 7.15
C LYS A 63 -11.24 7.72 7.32
N SER A 64 -10.57 8.75 7.85
CA SER A 64 -11.18 10.09 7.94
C SER A 64 -11.29 10.78 6.58
N VAL A 65 -10.62 10.28 5.55
CA VAL A 65 -10.75 10.80 4.20
C VAL A 65 -11.97 10.17 3.53
N LYS A 66 -12.81 11.01 2.89
CA LYS A 66 -13.98 10.54 2.15
C LYS A 66 -13.54 9.58 1.03
N SER A 67 -14.14 8.40 1.04
CA SER A 67 -13.87 7.35 0.06
C SER A 67 -14.36 7.74 -1.34
N GLU A 68 -13.60 7.35 -2.37
CA GLU A 68 -13.97 7.57 -3.77
C GLU A 68 -14.79 6.41 -4.32
N GLU A 69 -15.50 6.65 -5.42
CA GLU A 69 -16.38 5.66 -6.04
C GLU A 69 -15.60 4.44 -6.57
N LYS A 70 -14.43 4.68 -7.16
CA LYS A 70 -13.60 3.65 -7.79
C LYS A 70 -12.38 3.37 -6.91
N GLN A 71 -12.19 2.10 -6.54
CA GLN A 71 -11.13 1.68 -5.62
C GLN A 71 -10.46 0.41 -6.14
N SER A 72 -9.16 0.30 -5.95
CA SER A 72 -8.42 -0.95 -6.19
C SER A 72 -7.85 -1.50 -4.89
N ILE A 73 -7.80 -2.82 -4.78
CA ILE A 73 -7.22 -3.54 -3.64
C ILE A 73 -6.20 -4.50 -4.21
N ASP A 74 -4.98 -4.40 -3.71
CA ASP A 74 -3.88 -5.27 -4.12
C ASP A 74 -2.80 -5.28 -3.03
N GLU A 75 -1.75 -6.07 -3.22
CA GLU A 75 -0.65 -6.17 -2.27
C GLU A 75 0.36 -5.01 -2.34
N SER A 76 0.68 -4.47 -1.17
CA SER A 76 1.91 -3.71 -0.94
C SER A 76 2.94 -4.59 -0.22
N ILE A 77 4.20 -4.33 -0.55
CA ILE A 77 5.33 -5.13 -0.07
C ILE A 77 6.34 -4.24 0.65
N ILE A 78 6.60 -4.57 1.91
CA ILE A 78 7.62 -3.93 2.76
C ILE A 78 8.83 -4.88 2.86
N PRO A 79 9.96 -4.59 2.21
CA PRO A 79 11.11 -5.48 2.21
C PRO A 79 11.77 -5.60 3.59
N TYR A 80 11.98 -6.85 4.07
CA TYR A 80 12.64 -7.09 5.34
C TYR A 80 13.35 -8.46 5.42
N LYS A 81 14.67 -8.43 5.46
CA LYS A 81 15.51 -9.65 5.51
C LYS A 81 15.82 -10.17 6.92
N GLY A 82 15.50 -9.41 7.96
CA GLY A 82 15.75 -9.84 9.35
C GLY A 82 14.79 -10.93 9.82
N HIS A 83 15.02 -11.43 11.03
CA HIS A 83 14.13 -12.42 11.65
C HIS A 83 12.80 -11.75 12.05
N CYS A 84 11.69 -12.27 11.51
CA CYS A 84 10.33 -11.86 11.81
C CYS A 84 9.39 -12.98 11.38
N ARG A 85 8.49 -13.40 12.28
CA ARG A 85 7.55 -14.52 12.04
C ARG A 85 6.40 -14.16 11.09
N GLN A 86 6.20 -12.87 10.84
CA GLN A 86 5.22 -12.26 9.95
C GLN A 86 5.73 -12.25 8.49
N ARG A 87 7.02 -12.52 8.30
CA ARG A 87 7.68 -12.45 7.00
C ARG A 87 7.19 -13.57 6.09
N GLN A 88 6.85 -13.22 4.86
CA GLN A 88 6.47 -14.14 3.80
C GLN A 88 7.54 -14.16 2.70
N TYR A 89 7.65 -15.31 2.04
CA TYR A 89 8.43 -15.46 0.82
C TYR A 89 7.52 -15.21 -0.39
N VAL A 90 7.99 -14.39 -1.34
CA VAL A 90 7.25 -14.05 -2.56
C VAL A 90 8.17 -14.34 -3.75
N PRO A 91 8.02 -15.50 -4.42
CA PRO A 91 8.97 -15.96 -5.45
C PRO A 91 9.15 -14.98 -6.62
N GLN A 92 8.09 -14.28 -7.00
CA GLN A 92 8.10 -13.34 -8.13
C GLN A 92 8.59 -11.93 -7.76
N ASN A 93 8.95 -11.69 -6.49
CA ASN A 93 9.52 -10.42 -6.06
C ASN A 93 11.04 -10.56 -5.94
N PRO A 94 11.85 -9.70 -6.61
CA PRO A 94 13.31 -9.76 -6.53
C PRO A 94 13.87 -9.54 -5.11
N ARG A 95 13.03 -9.08 -4.17
CA ARG A 95 13.36 -8.89 -2.77
C ARG A 95 12.83 -10.06 -1.94
N ASN A 96 13.64 -11.10 -1.79
CA ASN A 96 13.35 -12.25 -0.92
C ASN A 96 13.13 -11.81 0.54
N GLY A 97 12.05 -12.29 1.16
CA GLY A 97 11.69 -12.01 2.55
C GLY A 97 11.04 -10.63 2.74
N VAL A 98 9.70 -10.61 2.84
CA VAL A 98 8.91 -9.37 2.89
C VAL A 98 7.78 -9.43 3.91
N LEU A 99 7.32 -8.27 4.35
CA LEU A 99 6.02 -8.13 5.02
C LEU A 99 5.00 -7.72 3.94
N LYS A 100 3.86 -8.41 3.91
CA LYS A 100 2.75 -8.07 3.02
C LYS A 100 1.71 -7.25 3.76
N CYS A 101 1.17 -6.24 3.10
CA CYS A 101 -0.03 -5.51 3.51
C CYS A 101 -0.97 -5.38 2.30
N LEU A 102 -2.26 -5.25 2.55
CA LEU A 102 -3.26 -5.04 1.50
C LEU A 102 -3.81 -3.62 1.64
N PRO A 103 -3.22 -2.62 0.94
CA PRO A 103 -3.86 -1.33 0.76
C PRO A 103 -5.09 -1.42 -0.15
N ILE A 104 -5.95 -0.44 0.03
CA ILE A 104 -6.96 0.00 -0.90
C ILE A 104 -6.42 1.30 -1.50
N ALA A 105 -6.08 1.30 -2.78
CA ALA A 105 -5.85 2.53 -3.52
C ALA A 105 -7.21 3.17 -3.82
N ALA A 106 -7.50 4.15 -2.96
CA ALA A 106 -8.72 4.94 -2.72
C ALA A 106 -9.10 5.00 -1.20
N HIS A 107 -8.21 4.50 -0.32
CA HIS A 107 -8.08 4.64 1.15
C HIS A 107 -8.27 3.34 1.97
N SER A 108 -7.38 3.14 2.96
CA SER A 108 -7.28 2.07 3.98
C SER A 108 -6.25 0.97 3.66
N THR A 109 -5.53 0.49 4.66
CA THR A 109 -4.74 -0.77 4.61
C THR A 109 -5.32 -1.74 5.64
N LYS A 110 -5.27 -3.06 5.40
CA LYS A 110 -5.43 -4.04 6.48
C LYS A 110 -4.30 -5.06 6.39
N GLU A 111 -3.93 -5.57 7.55
CA GLU A 111 -2.89 -6.60 7.68
C GLU A 111 -3.39 -7.93 7.10
N ALA A 112 -2.65 -8.50 6.16
CA ALA A 112 -2.86 -9.88 5.71
C ALA A 112 -2.07 -10.82 6.65
N THR A 113 -2.75 -11.48 7.58
CA THR A 113 -2.16 -12.61 8.32
C THR A 113 -2.34 -13.89 7.51
N ALA A 114 -1.35 -14.79 7.56
CA ALA A 114 -1.37 -16.09 6.86
C ALA A 114 -2.55 -17.01 7.25
N ALA A 115 -3.35 -16.65 8.26
CA ALA A 115 -4.51 -17.40 8.74
C ALA A 115 -5.84 -16.95 8.09
N ASN A 116 -5.91 -15.75 7.51
CA ASN A 116 -7.14 -15.26 6.89
C ASN A 116 -7.16 -15.67 5.42
N LYS A 117 -8.28 -16.24 4.95
CA LYS A 117 -8.46 -16.47 3.50
C LYS A 117 -8.38 -15.11 2.79
N PRO A 118 -7.75 -14.98 1.60
CA PRO A 118 -7.68 -13.71 0.87
C PRO A 118 -9.05 -13.05 0.72
N SER A 119 -10.09 -13.85 0.47
CA SER A 119 -11.48 -13.39 0.45
C SER A 119 -11.94 -12.72 1.75
N GLU A 120 -11.59 -13.26 2.92
CA GLU A 120 -11.96 -12.68 4.21
C GLU A 120 -11.22 -11.37 4.49
N VAL A 121 -9.97 -11.23 4.02
CA VAL A 121 -9.24 -9.96 4.17
C VAL A 121 -9.81 -8.89 3.25
N VAL A 122 -10.15 -9.24 2.01
CA VAL A 122 -10.84 -8.34 1.06
C VAL A 122 -12.19 -7.92 1.61
N LEU A 123 -12.99 -8.85 2.15
CA LEU A 123 -14.28 -8.52 2.75
C LEU A 123 -14.12 -7.64 3.99
N LYS A 124 -13.13 -7.93 4.85
CA LYS A 124 -12.76 -7.05 5.96
C LYS A 124 -12.38 -5.67 5.45
N LEU A 125 -11.56 -5.57 4.41
CA LEU A 125 -11.18 -4.28 3.80
C LEU A 125 -12.39 -3.51 3.31
N CYS A 126 -13.36 -4.21 2.74
CA CYS A 126 -14.62 -3.68 2.26
C CYS A 126 -15.74 -3.64 3.31
N GLU A 127 -15.50 -3.90 4.61
CA GLU A 127 -16.56 -3.86 5.65
C GLU A 127 -17.23 -2.48 5.74
N SER A 128 -16.48 -1.41 5.44
CA SER A 128 -17.03 -0.05 5.33
C SER A 128 -17.77 0.23 4.02
N LEU A 129 -17.67 -0.67 3.04
CA LEU A 129 -18.17 -0.48 1.67
C LEU A 129 -19.34 -1.43 1.35
N LEU A 130 -19.37 -2.64 1.92
CA LEU A 130 -20.32 -3.69 1.56
C LEU A 130 -20.65 -4.57 2.77
N ALA A 131 -21.84 -4.40 3.34
CA ALA A 131 -22.37 -5.32 4.34
C ALA A 131 -22.94 -6.60 3.67
N HIS A 132 -22.48 -7.77 4.13
CA HIS A 132 -23.16 -9.08 4.06
C HIS A 132 -23.40 -9.79 2.71
N LYS A 133 -22.56 -9.66 1.68
CA LYS A 133 -22.70 -10.53 0.48
C LYS A 133 -21.38 -11.15 0.00
N ASN A 134 -21.26 -12.46 0.20
CA ASN A 134 -20.19 -13.30 -0.34
C ASN A 134 -20.62 -13.93 -1.67
N HIS A 135 -19.93 -13.61 -2.76
CA HIS A 135 -20.21 -14.17 -4.09
C HIS A 135 -19.07 -15.11 -4.49
N LYS A 136 -19.23 -16.42 -4.27
CA LYS A 136 -18.31 -17.44 -4.79
C LYS A 136 -18.90 -18.07 -6.05
N LEU A 137 -18.21 -17.95 -7.18
CA LEU A 137 -18.55 -18.58 -8.46
C LEU A 137 -17.95 -20.00 -8.54
N ARG A 138 -18.40 -20.91 -7.67
CA ARG A 138 -17.79 -22.27 -7.56
C ARG A 138 -18.26 -23.29 -8.59
N GLU A 139 -19.32 -23.00 -9.37
CA GLU A 139 -19.96 -23.98 -10.27
C GLU A 139 -20.20 -23.45 -11.70
N ALA A 140 -19.56 -22.33 -12.05
CA ALA A 140 -19.69 -21.72 -13.36
C ALA A 140 -18.99 -22.56 -14.45
N ARG A 141 -19.76 -23.19 -15.35
CA ARG A 141 -19.23 -23.86 -16.55
C ARG A 141 -18.99 -22.81 -17.64
N LEU A 142 -17.81 -22.23 -17.64
CA LEU A 142 -17.33 -21.37 -18.74
C LEU A 142 -16.56 -22.23 -19.75
N GLU A 143 -16.54 -21.80 -21.02
CA GLU A 143 -15.73 -22.43 -22.07
C GLU A 143 -14.27 -22.60 -21.63
N ASP A 144 -13.66 -23.70 -22.04
CA ASP A 144 -12.27 -24.02 -21.71
C ASP A 144 -11.28 -23.12 -22.48
N ASP A 145 -10.06 -23.03 -21.96
CA ASP A 145 -9.01 -22.17 -22.54
C ASP A 145 -8.65 -22.58 -23.97
N ALA A 146 -8.67 -23.88 -24.29
CA ALA A 146 -8.28 -24.38 -25.62
C ALA A 146 -9.35 -24.03 -26.66
N THR A 147 -10.64 -24.10 -26.30
CA THR A 147 -11.73 -23.68 -27.17
C THR A 147 -11.66 -22.17 -27.46
N LEU A 148 -11.49 -21.32 -26.45
CA LEU A 148 -11.31 -19.88 -26.68
C LEU A 148 -10.04 -19.56 -27.49
N GLN A 149 -8.96 -20.30 -27.26
CA GLN A 149 -7.73 -20.15 -28.05
C GLN A 149 -7.95 -20.45 -29.54
N ARG A 150 -8.73 -21.49 -29.87
CA ARG A 150 -9.08 -21.83 -31.27
C ARG A 150 -9.95 -20.76 -31.94
N GLN A 151 -10.82 -20.11 -31.17
CA GLN A 151 -11.65 -18.99 -31.66
C GLN A 151 -10.83 -17.73 -31.94
N GLY A 152 -9.61 -17.64 -31.38
CA GLY A 152 -8.65 -16.57 -31.66
C GLY A 152 -8.67 -15.43 -30.65
N ARG A 153 -7.75 -14.48 -30.84
CA ARG A 153 -7.59 -13.32 -29.94
C ARG A 153 -8.84 -12.47 -29.97
N GLY A 154 -9.35 -12.16 -28.78
CA GLY A 154 -10.57 -11.39 -28.58
C GLY A 154 -11.82 -12.23 -28.38
N ALA A 155 -11.73 -13.56 -28.49
CA ALA A 155 -12.81 -14.45 -28.12
C ALA A 155 -13.18 -14.29 -26.64
N PHE A 156 -14.46 -14.34 -26.32
CA PHE A 156 -14.93 -14.32 -24.93
C PHE A 156 -16.22 -15.10 -24.76
N THR A 157 -16.42 -15.57 -23.54
CA THR A 157 -17.65 -16.22 -23.09
C THR A 157 -18.15 -15.52 -21.82
N GLN A 158 -19.45 -15.57 -21.58
CA GLN A 158 -20.14 -14.91 -20.48
C GLN A 158 -21.03 -15.90 -19.74
N LEU A 159 -21.05 -15.80 -18.43
CA LEU A 159 -22.06 -16.41 -17.57
C LEU A 159 -22.64 -15.35 -16.63
N THR A 160 -23.96 -15.23 -16.57
CA THR A 160 -24.62 -14.27 -15.66
C THR A 160 -25.57 -15.03 -14.73
N ASP A 161 -25.34 -14.88 -13.42
CA ASP A 161 -26.32 -15.27 -12.39
C ASP A 161 -27.36 -14.14 -12.28
N GLN A 162 -28.52 -14.35 -12.92
CA GLN A 162 -29.62 -13.38 -12.92
C GLN A 162 -30.23 -13.17 -11.53
N THR A 163 -30.13 -14.16 -10.63
CA THR A 163 -30.69 -14.04 -9.27
C THR A 163 -29.86 -13.12 -8.39
N LYS A 164 -28.54 -13.10 -8.62
CA LYS A 164 -27.58 -12.30 -7.82
C LYS A 164 -27.08 -11.06 -8.54
N GLY A 165 -27.36 -10.92 -9.84
CA GLY A 165 -26.87 -9.82 -10.66
C GLY A 165 -25.35 -9.84 -10.85
N VAL A 166 -24.72 -11.02 -10.81
CA VAL A 166 -23.26 -11.17 -10.97
C VAL A 166 -22.99 -11.77 -12.34
N SER A 167 -22.12 -11.14 -13.13
CA SER A 167 -21.62 -11.66 -14.40
C SER A 167 -20.16 -12.08 -14.28
N ALA A 168 -19.81 -13.20 -14.89
CA ALA A 168 -18.46 -13.68 -15.09
C ALA A 168 -18.16 -13.68 -16.59
N VAL A 169 -17.05 -13.06 -16.99
CA VAL A 169 -16.62 -12.99 -18.39
C VAL A 169 -15.21 -13.55 -18.48
N LYS A 170 -15.03 -14.50 -19.39
CA LYS A 170 -13.72 -15.07 -19.72
C LYS A 170 -13.33 -14.57 -21.09
N TRP A 171 -12.20 -13.88 -21.19
CA TRP A 171 -11.71 -13.26 -22.42
C TRP A 171 -10.32 -13.78 -22.76
N PHE A 172 -10.09 -14.12 -24.02
CA PHE A 172 -8.83 -14.65 -24.50
C PHE A 172 -8.06 -13.61 -25.31
N ASP A 173 -6.85 -13.30 -24.87
CA ASP A 173 -5.87 -12.51 -25.64
C ASP A 173 -4.65 -13.38 -25.95
N ASN A 174 -3.51 -13.15 -25.27
CA ASN A 174 -2.40 -14.11 -25.29
C ASN A 174 -2.65 -15.30 -24.35
N LYS A 175 -3.48 -15.09 -23.32
CA LYS A 175 -3.93 -16.08 -22.33
C LYS A 175 -5.38 -15.77 -21.96
N ALA A 176 -6.11 -16.78 -21.50
CA ALA A 176 -7.44 -16.58 -20.96
C ALA A 176 -7.38 -15.80 -19.64
N VAL A 177 -8.23 -14.78 -19.51
CA VAL A 177 -8.43 -13.99 -18.29
C VAL A 177 -9.89 -14.13 -17.88
N LEU A 178 -10.13 -14.41 -16.60
CA LEU A 178 -11.47 -14.51 -16.03
C LEU A 178 -11.72 -13.32 -15.10
N LEU A 179 -12.80 -12.59 -15.36
CA LEU A 179 -13.24 -11.44 -14.57
C LEU A 179 -14.68 -11.65 -14.12
N SER A 180 -15.04 -11.04 -12.98
CA SER A 180 -16.41 -11.03 -12.49
C SER A 180 -16.82 -9.63 -12.05
N SER A 181 -18.06 -9.24 -12.31
CA SER A 181 -18.58 -7.94 -11.95
C SER A 181 -20.10 -7.97 -11.74
N THR A 182 -20.58 -7.10 -10.86
CA THR A 182 -22.02 -6.80 -10.68
C THR A 182 -22.45 -5.53 -11.41
N PHE A 183 -21.54 -4.90 -12.15
CA PHE A 183 -21.74 -3.59 -12.78
C PHE A 183 -21.53 -3.63 -14.29
N SER A 184 -20.41 -4.18 -14.73
CA SER A 184 -20.01 -4.21 -16.14
C SER A 184 -19.94 -5.64 -16.67
N CYS A 185 -20.20 -5.81 -17.96
CA CYS A 185 -20.20 -7.13 -18.58
C CYS A 185 -19.56 -7.05 -19.99
N THR A 186 -20.23 -7.58 -21.00
CA THR A 186 -19.67 -7.68 -22.35
C THR A 186 -19.80 -6.41 -23.17
N GLN A 187 -20.91 -5.67 -23.05
CA GLN A 187 -21.22 -4.51 -23.88
C GLN A 187 -20.86 -3.17 -23.21
N PRO A 188 -20.40 -2.15 -23.98
CA PRO A 188 -20.03 -2.25 -25.40
C PRO A 188 -18.72 -3.02 -25.61
N VAL A 189 -18.64 -3.79 -26.69
CA VAL A 189 -17.38 -4.39 -27.14
C VAL A 189 -16.56 -3.35 -27.89
N VAL A 190 -15.36 -3.05 -27.39
CA VAL A 190 -14.48 -2.03 -27.98
C VAL A 190 -13.22 -2.70 -28.52
N LYS A 191 -12.80 -2.29 -29.71
CA LYS A 191 -11.52 -2.73 -30.28
C LYS A 191 -10.36 -2.03 -29.59
N LYS A 192 -9.44 -2.80 -29.01
CA LYS A 192 -8.20 -2.30 -28.40
C LYS A 192 -7.01 -2.64 -29.30
N LYS A 193 -6.13 -1.67 -29.52
CA LYS A 193 -4.83 -1.92 -30.17
C LYS A 193 -3.97 -2.76 -29.22
N ARG A 194 -3.54 -3.93 -29.68
CA ARG A 194 -2.67 -4.86 -28.94
C ARG A 194 -1.49 -5.26 -29.79
N TRP A 195 -0.32 -5.37 -29.18
CA TRP A 195 0.84 -5.95 -29.82
C TRP A 195 0.62 -7.45 -30.07
N ASP A 196 1.01 -7.94 -31.24
CA ASP A 196 1.12 -9.35 -31.54
C ASP A 196 2.58 -9.72 -31.82
N HIS A 197 3.09 -10.73 -31.13
CA HIS A 197 4.47 -11.17 -31.27
C HIS A 197 4.73 -11.94 -32.57
N HIS A 198 3.72 -12.53 -33.20
CA HIS A 198 3.90 -13.30 -34.44
C HIS A 198 4.14 -12.39 -35.66
N PRO A 199 3.22 -11.50 -36.05
CA PRO A 199 3.48 -10.54 -37.11
C PRO A 199 4.38 -9.38 -36.64
N LYS A 200 4.65 -9.25 -35.32
CA LYS A 200 5.36 -8.10 -34.73
C LYS A 200 4.71 -6.77 -35.10
N THR A 201 3.39 -6.72 -35.03
CA THR A 201 2.58 -5.53 -35.36
C THR A 201 1.48 -5.33 -34.33
N HIS A 202 0.85 -4.15 -34.37
CA HIS A 202 -0.36 -3.90 -33.62
C HIS A 202 -1.58 -4.44 -34.38
N ILE A 203 -2.39 -5.24 -33.69
CA ILE A 203 -3.67 -5.72 -34.18
C ILE A 203 -4.81 -5.12 -33.36
N GLU A 204 -6.02 -5.10 -33.92
CA GLU A 204 -7.24 -4.73 -33.21
C GLU A 204 -7.88 -5.96 -32.60
N VAL A 205 -7.92 -6.02 -31.26
CA VAL A 205 -8.54 -7.13 -30.53
C VAL A 205 -9.86 -6.64 -29.92
N PRO A 206 -11.00 -7.30 -30.19
CA PRO A 206 -12.25 -6.98 -29.51
C PRO A 206 -12.12 -7.29 -28.02
N ALA A 207 -12.44 -6.30 -27.20
CA ALA A 207 -12.39 -6.41 -25.75
C ALA A 207 -13.75 -6.02 -25.15
N PRO A 208 -14.38 -6.90 -24.37
CA PRO A 208 -15.63 -6.59 -23.70
C PRO A 208 -15.46 -5.45 -22.68
N ALA A 209 -16.54 -4.73 -22.37
CA ALA A 209 -16.53 -3.55 -21.50
C ALA A 209 -15.90 -3.80 -20.13
N ILE A 210 -16.11 -4.98 -19.54
CA ILE A 210 -15.49 -5.37 -18.27
C ILE A 210 -13.96 -5.32 -18.29
N ILE A 211 -13.32 -5.59 -19.44
CA ILE A 211 -11.86 -5.46 -19.61
C ILE A 211 -11.45 -3.98 -19.59
N HIS A 212 -12.29 -3.09 -20.11
CA HIS A 212 -12.04 -1.66 -20.08
C HIS A 212 -12.13 -1.12 -18.65
N GLU A 213 -13.23 -1.40 -17.96
CA GLU A 213 -13.44 -0.99 -16.57
C GLU A 213 -12.34 -1.50 -15.63
N TYR A 214 -11.95 -2.77 -15.77
CA TYR A 214 -10.88 -3.33 -14.95
C TYR A 214 -9.54 -2.63 -15.20
N ASN A 215 -9.13 -2.49 -16.47
CA ASN A 215 -7.85 -1.88 -16.81
C ASN A 215 -7.77 -0.39 -16.43
N GLN A 216 -8.89 0.33 -16.39
CA GLN A 216 -8.89 1.73 -15.95
C GLN A 216 -8.60 1.91 -14.46
N HIS A 217 -8.85 0.88 -13.65
CA HIS A 217 -8.86 1.03 -12.18
C HIS A 217 -7.90 0.08 -11.45
N MET A 218 -7.39 -0.99 -12.10
CA MET A 218 -6.53 -2.00 -11.46
C MET A 218 -5.18 -1.46 -10.97
N ASP A 219 -4.62 -0.45 -11.63
CA ASP A 219 -3.24 0.02 -11.38
C ASP A 219 -3.09 0.97 -10.18
N GLY A 220 -4.18 1.25 -9.44
CA GLY A 220 -4.15 2.25 -8.37
C GLY A 220 -3.17 1.90 -7.24
N VAL A 221 -3.12 0.63 -6.84
CA VAL A 221 -2.19 0.17 -5.79
C VAL A 221 -0.76 0.16 -6.31
N ASP A 222 -0.55 -0.21 -7.57
CA ASP A 222 0.78 -0.16 -8.19
C ASP A 222 1.32 1.26 -8.28
N LEU A 223 0.46 2.23 -8.61
CA LEU A 223 0.81 3.64 -8.58
C LEU A 223 1.17 4.10 -7.16
N SER A 224 0.37 3.73 -6.16
CA SER A 224 0.66 4.03 -4.75
C SER A 224 1.98 3.41 -4.28
N ASN A 225 2.24 2.17 -4.69
CA ASN A 225 3.49 1.46 -4.45
C ASN A 225 4.68 2.17 -5.11
N MET A 226 4.52 2.65 -6.34
CA MET A 226 5.54 3.40 -7.06
C MET A 226 5.85 4.73 -6.35
N LEU A 227 4.83 5.53 -6.03
CA LEU A 227 4.99 6.82 -5.36
C LEU A 227 5.68 6.67 -3.99
N THR A 228 5.26 5.69 -3.20
CA THR A 228 5.88 5.41 -1.88
C THR A 228 7.34 4.94 -2.01
N ARG A 229 7.73 4.39 -3.17
CA ARG A 229 9.11 3.94 -3.43
C ARG A 229 10.04 5.06 -3.89
N LEU A 230 9.55 6.10 -4.54
CA LEU A 230 10.38 7.19 -5.10
C LEU A 230 11.26 7.86 -4.04
N TYR A 231 10.68 8.24 -2.91
CA TYR A 231 11.38 8.91 -1.80
C TYR A 231 11.33 8.07 -0.52
N ARG A 232 11.53 6.75 -0.68
CA ARG A 232 11.45 5.81 0.43
C ARG A 232 12.49 6.12 1.50
N ILE A 233 12.04 6.20 2.76
CA ILE A 233 12.93 6.33 3.91
C ILE A 233 13.58 4.97 4.20
N GLU A 234 14.81 4.80 3.72
CA GLU A 234 15.57 3.57 3.94
C GLU A 234 16.26 3.55 5.31
N HIS A 235 15.69 2.80 6.24
CA HIS A 235 16.31 2.60 7.55
C HIS A 235 16.68 1.14 7.82
N LYS A 236 17.98 0.81 7.85
CA LYS A 236 18.47 -0.54 8.21
C LYS A 236 18.25 -0.82 9.70
N SER A 237 17.41 -1.81 10.01
CA SER A 237 17.09 -2.20 11.40
C SER A 237 16.95 -3.71 11.51
N ARG A 238 17.37 -4.29 12.65
CA ARG A 238 17.05 -5.66 13.07
C ARG A 238 15.68 -5.77 13.75
N LYS A 239 15.07 -4.63 14.09
CA LYS A 239 13.72 -4.54 14.65
C LYS A 239 12.73 -4.33 13.50
N TRP A 240 11.92 -5.36 13.20
CA TRP A 240 11.02 -5.39 12.04
C TRP A 240 9.99 -4.26 12.06
N TYR A 241 9.46 -3.91 13.23
CA TYR A 241 8.42 -2.88 13.39
C TYR A 241 8.88 -1.48 12.97
N ARG A 242 10.19 -1.20 13.05
CA ARG A 242 10.76 0.05 12.55
C ARG A 242 10.68 0.15 11.03
N ARG A 243 10.76 -0.96 10.29
CA ARG A 243 10.57 -0.95 8.83
C ARG A 243 9.14 -0.61 8.45
N VAL A 244 8.18 -1.11 9.23
CA VAL A 244 6.76 -0.81 9.06
C VAL A 244 6.51 0.67 9.33
N PHE A 245 6.99 1.19 10.45
CA PHE A 245 6.89 2.61 10.80
C PHE A 245 7.36 3.55 9.67
N PHE A 246 8.58 3.35 9.15
CA PHE A 246 9.10 4.21 8.08
C PHE A 246 8.37 4.04 6.74
N TRP A 247 7.82 2.85 6.49
CA TRP A 247 6.96 2.63 5.32
C TRP A 247 5.63 3.38 5.47
N GLU A 248 4.98 3.30 6.64
CA GLU A 248 3.74 4.03 6.93
C GLU A 248 3.94 5.54 6.86
N PHE A 249 5.07 6.05 7.36
CA PHE A 249 5.40 7.46 7.24
C PHE A 249 5.55 7.92 5.78
N GLY A 250 6.19 7.11 4.93
CA GLY A 250 6.28 7.37 3.50
C GLY A 250 4.91 7.31 2.79
N ALA A 251 4.08 6.33 3.15
CA ALA A 251 2.72 6.20 2.64
C ALA A 251 1.84 7.39 3.08
N ALA A 252 1.95 7.83 4.35
CA ALA A 252 1.24 9.00 4.86
C ALA A 252 1.66 10.28 4.14
N THR A 253 2.95 10.46 3.87
CA THR A 253 3.48 11.59 3.09
C THR A 253 2.93 11.60 1.67
N THR A 254 2.89 10.42 1.03
CA THR A 254 2.32 10.26 -0.32
C THR A 254 0.82 10.56 -0.34
N ASN A 255 0.07 10.05 0.64
CA ASN A 255 -1.36 10.32 0.78
C ASN A 255 -1.63 11.82 1.02
N ALA A 256 -0.82 12.47 1.87
CA ALA A 256 -0.92 13.91 2.12
C ALA A 256 -0.65 14.72 0.84
N TRP A 257 0.33 14.32 0.01
CA TRP A 257 0.61 14.96 -1.27
C TRP A 257 -0.56 14.83 -2.26
N LEU A 258 -1.18 13.66 -2.34
CA LEU A 258 -2.38 13.44 -3.17
C LEU A 258 -3.54 14.33 -2.72
N LEU A 259 -3.77 14.44 -1.41
CA LEU A 259 -4.78 15.34 -0.83
C LEU A 259 -4.48 16.81 -1.10
N TYR A 260 -3.21 17.22 -0.96
CA TYR A 260 -2.77 18.57 -1.29
C TYR A 260 -3.04 18.90 -2.76
N ARG A 261 -2.66 18.02 -3.69
CA ARG A 261 -2.92 18.21 -5.13
C ARG A 261 -4.41 18.31 -5.43
N ARG A 262 -5.21 17.45 -4.81
CA ARG A 262 -6.68 17.51 -4.90
C ARG A 262 -7.19 18.87 -4.44
N HIS A 263 -6.79 19.33 -3.26
CA HIS A 263 -7.20 20.63 -2.72
C HIS A 263 -6.80 21.80 -3.65
N GLN A 264 -5.57 21.81 -4.17
CA GLN A 264 -5.10 22.86 -5.07
C GLN A 264 -5.94 22.93 -6.37
N THR A 265 -6.29 21.77 -6.93
CA THR A 265 -7.12 21.70 -8.13
C THR A 265 -8.55 22.16 -7.86
N PHE A 266 -9.20 21.66 -6.80
CA PHE A 266 -10.62 21.88 -6.56
C PHE A 266 -10.94 23.18 -5.83
N ALA A 267 -10.11 23.62 -4.88
CA ALA A 267 -10.38 24.79 -4.04
C ALA A 267 -9.63 26.04 -4.54
N ALA A 268 -8.37 25.90 -4.95
CA ALA A 268 -7.53 27.03 -5.36
C ALA A 268 -7.54 27.30 -6.87
N GLY A 269 -8.18 26.44 -7.67
CA GLY A 269 -8.29 26.59 -9.12
C GLY A 269 -6.95 26.62 -9.86
N THR A 270 -5.88 26.10 -9.25
CA THR A 270 -4.52 26.15 -9.80
C THR A 270 -3.98 24.75 -10.07
N SER A 271 -3.41 24.57 -11.26
CA SER A 271 -2.67 23.37 -11.63
C SER A 271 -1.22 23.39 -11.12
N LYS A 272 -0.74 24.55 -10.65
CA LYS A 272 0.60 24.68 -10.07
C LYS A 272 0.61 24.08 -8.68
N THR A 273 1.22 22.90 -8.57
CA THR A 273 1.37 22.15 -7.33
C THR A 273 2.83 21.78 -7.16
N LEU A 274 3.29 21.66 -5.92
CA LEU A 274 4.58 21.06 -5.63
C LEU A 274 4.60 19.61 -6.15
N ASP A 275 5.69 19.24 -6.82
CA ASP A 275 5.96 17.83 -7.07
C ASP A 275 6.17 17.08 -5.74
N LEU A 276 6.19 15.75 -5.80
CA LEU A 276 6.28 14.92 -4.60
C LEU A 276 7.59 15.17 -3.82
N LEU A 277 8.70 15.49 -4.49
CA LEU A 277 9.98 15.79 -3.82
C LEU A 277 9.90 17.10 -3.06
N ALA A 278 9.47 18.17 -3.73
CA ALA A 278 9.34 19.49 -3.16
C ALA A 278 8.34 19.51 -2.00
N PHE A 279 7.23 18.78 -2.12
CA PHE A 279 6.27 18.60 -1.03
C PHE A 279 6.88 17.83 0.16
N THR A 280 7.62 16.76 -0.09
CA THR A 280 8.30 16.01 0.97
C THR A 280 9.37 16.86 1.67
N ALA A 281 10.13 17.64 0.90
CA ALA A 281 11.14 18.55 1.42
C ALA A 281 10.52 19.69 2.27
N SER A 282 9.34 20.20 1.88
CA SER A 282 8.64 21.22 2.66
C SER A 282 8.13 20.69 4.00
N ILE A 283 7.64 19.45 4.04
CA ILE A 283 7.29 18.76 5.29
C ILE A 283 8.53 18.60 6.17
N SER A 284 9.63 18.10 5.60
CA SER A 284 10.89 17.90 6.34
C SER A 284 11.40 19.21 6.94
N SER A 285 11.42 20.28 6.16
CA SER A 285 11.87 21.61 6.60
C SER A 285 10.97 22.14 7.71
N SER A 286 9.65 22.09 7.52
CA SER A 286 8.66 22.50 8.53
C SER A 286 8.82 21.74 9.84
N LEU A 287 9.07 20.43 9.80
CA LEU A 287 9.27 19.62 11.01
C LEU A 287 10.61 19.88 11.70
N CYS A 288 11.67 20.19 10.95
CA CYS A 288 12.97 20.55 11.51
C CYS A 288 12.95 21.93 12.18
N LEU A 289 12.21 22.87 11.58
CA LEU A 289 12.03 24.25 12.03
C LEU A 289 10.89 24.43 13.01
N ALA A 290 10.06 23.40 13.24
CA ALA A 290 9.01 23.45 14.25
C ALA A 290 9.64 23.63 15.64
N GLU A 291 9.54 24.85 16.16
CA GLU A 291 10.02 25.23 17.48
C GLU A 291 9.14 24.57 18.56
N LYS A 292 9.48 23.34 18.94
CA LYS A 292 9.38 22.91 20.33
C LYS A 292 10.68 22.25 20.74
N LEU A 293 11.52 23.02 21.43
CA LEU A 293 12.38 22.46 22.45
C LEU A 293 11.45 21.81 23.47
N VAL A 294 11.29 20.48 23.42
CA VAL A 294 11.06 19.77 24.68
C VAL A 294 12.30 20.12 25.50
N GLU A 295 12.13 20.95 26.51
CA GLU A 295 13.13 21.16 27.55
C GLU A 295 13.37 19.81 28.22
N LEU A 296 14.21 18.99 27.61
CA LEU A 296 14.86 17.91 28.30
C LEU A 296 15.83 18.61 29.24
N SER A 297 15.36 18.86 30.46
CA SER A 297 16.16 19.24 31.62
C SER A 297 17.49 18.49 31.49
N ARG A 298 18.56 19.23 31.16
CA ARG A 298 19.91 18.68 31.16
C ARG A 298 20.15 18.26 32.60
N ARG A 299 20.05 16.96 32.90
CA ARG A 299 20.56 16.44 34.18
C ARG A 299 22.06 16.76 34.17
N GLY A 300 22.43 17.80 34.91
CA GLY A 300 23.80 18.23 35.08
C GLY A 300 24.64 17.06 35.57
N ARG A 301 25.84 16.92 35.02
CA ARG A 301 26.87 16.09 35.66
C ARG A 301 27.09 16.65 37.06
N ARG A 302 26.83 15.85 38.10
CA ARG A 302 27.31 16.16 39.44
C ARG A 302 28.83 16.14 39.39
N HIS A 303 29.45 17.32 39.49
CA HIS A 303 30.83 17.39 39.93
C HIS A 303 30.84 16.95 41.40
N GLN A 304 31.49 15.83 41.69
CA GLN A 304 31.94 15.56 43.05
C GLN A 304 32.94 16.65 43.39
N GLN A 305 32.58 17.54 44.32
CA GLN A 305 33.56 18.32 45.05
C GLN A 305 34.23 17.37 46.03
N VAL A 306 35.51 17.12 45.80
CA VAL A 306 36.43 16.56 46.78
C VAL A 306 36.88 17.72 47.65
N LEU A 307 36.44 17.73 48.91
CA LEU A 307 37.18 18.24 50.07
C LEU A 307 36.75 17.40 51.28
#